data_AF-A0A7L3MYT1-F1
#
_entry.id   AF-A0A7L3MYT1-F1
#
_cell.length_a   1.000
_cell.length_b   1.000
_cell.length_c   1.000
_cell.angle_alpha   90.00
_cell.angle_beta   90.00
_cell.angle_gamma   90.00
#
_symmetry.space_group_name_H-M   'P 1'
#
loop_
_entity.id
_entity.type
_entity.pdbx_description
1 polymer ?
#
loop_
_entity_poly.entity_id
_entity_poly.type
_entity_poly.pdbx_seq_one_letter_code
_entity_poly.pdbx_strand_id
1 'polypeptide(L)'
;NEIHIEPLTSGVLCSQVDSSHKSSSKRACKGEDSSYIFHSSFKRQLKSKKAKLNSSPAGPGVRVNQEKMTQFKKLQKKLSLLKNCCCKNQKYNVLVTVLHPCHIKEIQVKTRPTSACKVPVATVVVIDQSEVERKVVLWRGAAFWSLTVFPGDVVLLTDVIMYENLWCGEIMLQSTFTSQLLNLG
;
A
#
# COMPACT_ATOMS: atom_id res chain seq x y z
N ASN A 1 24.86 -3.08 -40.80
CA ASN A 1 24.97 -2.77 -39.37
C ASN A 1 24.03 -3.64 -38.58
N GLU A 2 24.45 -4.87 -38.27
CA GLU A 2 23.76 -5.73 -37.29
C GLU A 2 24.31 -5.40 -35.90
N ILE A 3 23.41 -5.20 -34.93
CA ILE A 3 23.76 -4.93 -33.54
C ILE A 3 23.68 -6.26 -32.79
N HIS A 4 24.84 -6.82 -32.45
CA HIS A 4 24.98 -8.02 -31.63
C HIS A 4 24.98 -7.62 -30.14
N ILE A 5 24.01 -8.10 -29.37
CA ILE A 5 23.90 -7.84 -27.93
C ILE A 5 24.32 -9.12 -27.19
N GLU A 6 25.50 -9.10 -26.56
CA GLU A 6 25.94 -10.15 -25.63
C GLU A 6 25.43 -9.88 -24.20
N PRO A 7 24.92 -10.89 -23.49
CA PRO A 7 24.55 -10.77 -22.09
C PRO A 7 25.79 -10.88 -21.18
N LEU A 8 26.10 -9.81 -20.46
CA LEU A 8 27.14 -9.79 -19.41
C LEU A 8 26.59 -10.42 -18.12
N THR A 9 26.73 -11.74 -17.96
CA THR A 9 26.38 -12.44 -16.71
C THR A 9 27.59 -12.45 -15.76
N SER A 10 27.72 -11.41 -14.94
CA SER A 10 28.53 -11.48 -13.72
C SER A 10 27.78 -10.85 -12.55
N GLY A 11 26.73 -11.55 -12.12
CA GLY A 11 26.06 -11.33 -10.84
C GLY A 11 26.23 -12.58 -10.00
N VAL A 12 27.12 -12.52 -9.01
CA VAL A 12 27.43 -13.63 -8.11
C VAL A 12 26.21 -13.93 -7.23
N LEU A 13 25.65 -15.14 -7.38
CA LEU A 13 24.58 -15.67 -6.55
C LEU A 13 25.14 -15.95 -5.14
N CYS A 14 24.57 -15.32 -4.11
CA CYS A 14 24.86 -15.66 -2.72
C CYS A 14 24.21 -17.00 -2.38
N SER A 15 24.99 -18.09 -2.43
CA SER A 15 24.58 -19.39 -1.91
C SER A 15 24.48 -19.33 -0.39
N GLN A 16 23.30 -19.71 0.12
CA GLN A 16 23.04 -19.91 1.54
C GLN A 16 23.76 -21.21 1.94
N VAL A 17 24.77 -21.09 2.81
CA VAL A 17 25.49 -22.25 3.35
C VAL A 17 24.78 -22.70 4.62
N ASP A 18 24.12 -23.86 4.54
CA ASP A 18 23.77 -24.68 5.68
C ASP A 18 25.05 -25.13 6.40
N SER A 19 25.18 -24.84 7.69
CA SER A 19 26.06 -25.59 8.57
C SER A 19 25.38 -25.81 9.91
N SER A 20 25.13 -27.08 10.19
CA SER A 20 24.59 -27.60 11.43
C SER A 20 25.75 -27.97 12.34
N HIS A 21 25.88 -27.33 13.51
CA HIS A 21 26.76 -27.86 14.56
C HIS A 21 26.17 -27.65 15.96
N LYS A 22 25.81 -28.78 16.58
CA LYS A 22 25.70 -28.95 18.04
C LYS A 22 27.11 -29.00 18.63
N SER A 23 27.37 -28.27 19.71
CA SER A 23 27.90 -28.79 20.99
C SER A 23 28.32 -27.66 21.93
N SER A 24 28.12 -27.92 23.23
CA SER A 24 28.44 -27.05 24.36
C SER A 24 29.88 -27.19 24.83
N SER A 25 30.46 -26.15 25.43
CA SER A 25 31.18 -26.23 26.73
C SER A 25 31.70 -24.86 27.17
N LYS A 26 31.66 -24.63 28.49
CA LYS A 26 32.01 -23.42 29.24
C LYS A 26 33.52 -23.15 29.30
N ARG A 27 33.92 -21.86 29.32
CA ARG A 27 34.87 -21.31 30.31
C ARG A 27 34.79 -19.78 30.37
N ALA A 28 34.96 -19.24 31.58
CA ALA A 28 34.91 -17.81 31.92
C ALA A 28 36.32 -17.21 32.01
N CYS A 29 36.45 -15.91 31.73
CA CYS A 29 37.36 -14.99 32.42
C CYS A 29 36.99 -13.53 32.10
N LYS A 30 36.93 -12.68 33.15
CA LYS A 30 36.83 -11.22 33.10
C LYS A 30 38.20 -10.59 32.78
N GLY A 31 38.20 -9.38 32.23
CA GLY A 31 39.36 -8.46 32.23
C GLY A 31 39.16 -7.29 31.27
N GLU A 32 39.20 -6.07 31.79
CA GLU A 32 38.89 -4.78 31.14
C GLU A 32 40.03 -4.23 30.26
N ASP A 33 39.66 -3.21 29.48
CA ASP A 33 40.45 -2.07 28.99
C ASP A 33 41.66 -2.31 28.07
N SER A 34 41.54 -1.83 26.82
CA SER A 34 42.55 -0.94 26.25
C SER A 34 42.04 -0.29 24.96
N SER A 35 41.95 1.03 24.99
CA SER A 35 41.81 1.93 23.84
C SER A 35 43.00 1.84 22.89
N TYR A 36 42.75 1.65 21.59
CA TYR A 36 43.74 1.95 20.55
C TYR A 36 43.23 3.04 19.61
N ILE A 37 43.86 4.19 19.80
CA ILE A 37 43.85 5.37 18.95
C ILE A 37 44.53 5.00 17.62
N PHE A 38 43.85 5.25 16.50
CA PHE A 38 44.52 5.42 15.23
C PHE A 38 44.27 6.84 14.71
N HIS A 39 45.33 7.64 14.78
CA HIS A 39 45.44 8.90 14.07
C HIS A 39 45.53 8.64 12.56
N SER A 40 44.63 9.23 11.79
CA SER A 40 44.86 9.47 10.36
C SER A 40 44.30 10.83 10.00
N SER A 41 45.20 11.80 9.97
CA SER A 41 44.95 13.17 9.54
C SER A 41 44.92 13.24 8.01
N PHE A 42 43.73 13.12 7.42
CA PHE A 42 43.48 13.59 6.05
C PHE A 42 42.64 14.86 6.11
N LYS A 43 43.33 16.01 6.18
CA LYS A 43 42.73 17.30 5.80
C LYS A 43 42.48 17.27 4.29
N ARG A 44 41.26 16.96 3.88
CA ARG A 44 40.76 17.30 2.54
C ARG A 44 39.50 18.14 2.70
N GLN A 45 39.68 19.44 2.55
CA GLN A 45 38.66 20.47 2.58
C GLN A 45 37.66 20.22 1.43
N LEU A 46 36.60 19.46 1.70
CA LEU A 46 35.47 19.29 0.78
C LEU A 46 34.60 20.55 0.84
N LYS A 47 34.83 21.46 -0.10
CA LYS A 47 33.92 22.57 -0.40
C LYS A 47 32.53 21.97 -0.66
N SER A 48 31.55 22.28 0.20
CA SER A 48 30.15 21.97 -0.06
C SER A 48 29.71 22.69 -1.34
N LYS A 49 29.54 21.98 -2.45
CA LYS A 49 28.80 22.51 -3.60
C LYS A 49 27.31 22.52 -3.23
N LYS A 50 26.85 23.63 -2.65
CA LYS A 50 25.42 23.93 -2.57
C LYS A 50 24.89 24.01 -4.00
N ALA A 51 24.06 23.05 -4.40
CA ALA A 51 23.37 23.13 -5.69
C ALA A 51 22.45 24.35 -5.64
N LYS A 52 22.79 25.36 -6.45
CA LYS A 52 21.96 26.54 -6.67
C LYS A 52 20.78 26.06 -7.52
N LEU A 53 19.61 25.87 -6.91
CA LEU A 53 18.36 25.71 -7.64
C LEU A 53 18.10 27.03 -8.36
N ASN A 54 18.36 27.05 -9.66
CA ASN A 54 17.87 28.11 -10.53
C ASN A 54 16.38 27.85 -10.74
N SER A 55 15.52 28.55 -10.01
CA SER A 55 14.10 28.63 -10.35
C SER A 55 13.99 29.44 -11.64
N SER A 56 13.76 28.77 -12.76
CA SER A 56 13.28 29.42 -13.98
C SER A 56 11.87 30.01 -13.73
N PRO A 57 11.52 31.15 -14.35
CA PRO A 57 10.18 31.70 -14.21
C PRO A 57 9.15 30.70 -14.72
N ALA A 58 8.00 30.66 -14.05
CA ALA A 58 6.87 29.81 -14.41
C ALA A 58 6.57 29.93 -15.92
N GLY A 59 6.86 28.86 -16.66
CA GLY A 59 6.40 28.72 -18.04
C GLY A 59 4.87 28.74 -18.09
N PRO A 60 4.28 29.18 -19.22
CA PRO A 60 2.84 29.35 -19.31
C PRO A 60 2.12 28.00 -19.22
N GLY A 61 1.45 27.80 -18.09
CA GLY A 61 0.44 26.77 -17.90
C GLY A 61 1.00 25.36 -17.81
N VAL A 62 1.10 24.83 -16.59
CA VAL A 62 0.86 23.40 -16.38
C VAL A 62 -0.52 23.13 -16.99
N ARG A 63 -0.55 22.59 -18.22
CA ARG A 63 -1.75 22.02 -18.79
C ARG A 63 -2.08 20.81 -17.93
N VAL A 64 -2.77 21.04 -16.82
CA VAL A 64 -3.51 20.01 -16.10
C VAL A 64 -4.29 19.29 -17.18
N ASN A 65 -4.00 18.01 -17.40
CA ASN A 65 -4.58 17.24 -18.48
C ASN A 65 -6.10 17.37 -18.39
N GLN A 66 -6.67 18.17 -19.31
CA GLN A 66 -8.03 18.67 -19.23
C GLN A 66 -9.04 17.51 -19.23
N GLU A 67 -8.65 16.39 -19.84
CA GLU A 67 -9.37 15.12 -19.87
C GLU A 67 -9.42 14.43 -18.49
N LYS A 68 -8.31 14.42 -17.74
CA LYS A 68 -8.30 13.90 -16.36
C LYS A 68 -9.19 14.75 -15.45
N MET A 69 -9.19 16.06 -15.65
CA MET A 69 -10.01 17.00 -14.90
C MET A 69 -11.51 16.81 -15.17
N THR A 70 -11.91 16.56 -16.42
CA THR A 70 -13.31 16.29 -16.78
C THR A 70 -13.77 14.92 -16.28
N GLN A 71 -12.91 13.90 -16.35
CA GLN A 71 -13.18 12.57 -15.77
C GLN A 71 -13.40 12.64 -14.26
N PHE A 72 -12.54 13.39 -13.55
CA PHE A 72 -12.70 13.62 -12.11
C PHE A 72 -14.00 14.36 -11.79
N LYS A 73 -14.34 15.41 -12.55
CA LYS A 73 -15.62 16.13 -12.39
C LYS A 73 -16.83 15.23 -12.61
N LYS A 74 -16.75 14.28 -13.56
CA LYS A 74 -17.80 13.27 -13.79
C LYS A 74 -17.91 12.29 -12.62
N LEU A 75 -16.79 11.88 -12.05
CA LEU A 75 -16.73 11.05 -10.84
C LEU A 75 -17.29 11.77 -9.61
N GLN A 76 -16.96 13.04 -9.44
CA GLN A 76 -17.43 13.88 -8.33
C GLN A 76 -18.97 13.97 -8.30
N LYS A 77 -19.61 14.10 -9.47
CA LYS A 77 -21.08 14.09 -9.59
C LYS A 77 -21.73 12.73 -9.27
N LYS A 78 -20.95 11.66 -9.20
CA LYS A 78 -21.39 10.29 -8.89
C LYS A 78 -21.06 9.86 -7.45
N LEU A 79 -20.46 10.76 -6.65
CA LEU A 79 -20.11 10.43 -5.26
C LEU A 79 -21.38 10.26 -4.42
N SER A 80 -21.40 9.18 -3.66
CA SER A 80 -22.47 8.84 -2.73
C SER A 80 -21.95 8.97 -1.31
N LEU A 81 -22.79 9.50 -0.42
CA LEU A 81 -22.52 9.46 1.02
C LEU A 81 -22.68 8.05 1.54
N LEU A 82 -21.92 7.68 2.57
CA LEU A 82 -22.00 6.39 3.22
C LEU A 82 -23.41 6.11 3.72
N LYS A 83 -24.10 7.08 4.32
CA LYS A 83 -25.51 6.93 4.76
C LYS A 83 -26.49 6.54 3.62
N ASN A 84 -26.16 6.84 2.37
CA ASN A 84 -27.01 6.58 1.21
C ASN A 84 -26.69 5.25 0.50
N CYS A 85 -25.63 4.53 0.91
CA CYS A 85 -25.21 3.29 0.25
C CYS A 85 -25.99 2.07 0.78
N CYS A 86 -27.30 2.03 0.58
CA CYS A 86 -28.21 1.04 1.20
C CYS A 86 -28.84 0.04 0.23
N CYS A 87 -28.71 0.23 -1.09
CA CYS A 87 -29.34 -0.65 -2.07
C CYS A 87 -28.44 -1.83 -2.44
N LYS A 88 -29.00 -3.06 -2.41
CA LYS A 88 -28.32 -4.25 -2.89
C LYS A 88 -28.04 -4.12 -4.40
N ASN A 89 -26.90 -4.65 -4.85
CA ASN A 89 -26.47 -4.66 -6.26
C ASN A 89 -26.26 -3.29 -6.93
N GLN A 90 -26.37 -2.18 -6.19
CA GLN A 90 -25.99 -0.87 -6.67
C GLN A 90 -24.51 -0.62 -6.42
N LYS A 91 -23.81 -0.11 -7.45
CA LYS A 91 -22.41 0.33 -7.35
C LYS A 91 -22.36 1.79 -6.91
N TYR A 92 -21.56 2.03 -5.89
CA TYR A 92 -21.33 3.35 -5.30
C TYR A 92 -19.88 3.77 -5.47
N ASN A 93 -19.68 5.07 -5.60
CA ASN A 93 -18.38 5.71 -5.48
C ASN A 93 -18.41 6.57 -4.22
N VAL A 94 -17.47 6.38 -3.31
CA VAL A 94 -17.47 7.04 -2.00
C VAL A 94 -16.12 7.72 -1.76
N LEU A 95 -16.16 8.95 -1.26
CA LEU A 95 -14.99 9.68 -0.80
C LEU A 95 -15.00 9.65 0.73
N VAL A 96 -14.00 9.04 1.33
CA VAL A 96 -14.02 8.68 2.74
C VAL A 96 -12.66 8.89 3.38
N THR A 97 -12.63 9.11 4.69
CA THR A 97 -11.43 9.10 5.52
C THR A 97 -11.26 7.70 6.10
N VAL A 98 -10.05 7.17 6.06
CA VAL A 98 -9.71 5.88 6.67
C VAL A 98 -9.58 6.06 8.18
N LEU A 99 -10.36 5.31 8.94
CA LEU A 99 -10.22 5.26 10.40
C LEU A 99 -9.19 4.20 10.78
N HIS A 100 -9.43 2.94 10.39
CA HIS A 100 -8.58 1.83 10.76
C HIS A 100 -8.52 0.78 9.63
N PRO A 101 -7.34 0.53 9.02
CA PRO A 101 -7.14 -0.65 8.18
C PRO A 101 -6.95 -1.90 9.06
N CYS A 102 -7.50 -3.03 8.63
CA CYS A 102 -7.27 -4.33 9.26
C CYS A 102 -6.23 -5.16 8.48
N HIS A 103 -5.56 -6.08 9.18
CA HIS A 103 -4.63 -7.03 8.56
C HIS A 103 -5.33 -7.93 7.51
N ILE A 104 -4.61 -8.21 6.42
CA ILE A 104 -5.02 -9.17 5.41
C ILE A 104 -5.09 -10.56 6.02
N LYS A 105 -6.17 -11.29 5.72
CA LYS A 105 -6.37 -12.70 6.07
C LYS A 105 -6.62 -13.50 4.80
N GLU A 106 -6.04 -14.69 4.70
CA GLU A 106 -6.43 -15.65 3.67
C GLU A 106 -7.62 -16.48 4.17
N ILE A 107 -8.72 -16.43 3.43
CA ILE A 107 -9.90 -17.27 3.70
C ILE A 107 -10.02 -18.37 2.66
N GLN A 108 -10.43 -19.55 3.10
CA GLN A 108 -10.68 -20.67 2.20
C GLN A 108 -12.12 -20.59 1.69
N VAL A 109 -12.28 -20.31 0.40
CA VAL A 109 -13.59 -20.29 -0.27
C VAL A 109 -13.87 -21.68 -0.82
N LYS A 110 -14.89 -22.34 -0.27
CA LYS A 110 -15.38 -23.64 -0.74
C LYS A 110 -16.42 -23.41 -1.84
N THR A 111 -15.96 -23.28 -3.09
CA THR A 111 -16.86 -23.21 -4.26
C THR A 111 -17.21 -24.59 -4.81
N ARG A 112 -16.35 -25.59 -4.59
CA ARG A 112 -16.56 -26.98 -5.03
C ARG A 112 -15.96 -27.97 -4.01
N PRO A 113 -16.50 -29.20 -3.84
CA PRO A 113 -16.05 -30.16 -2.82
C PRO A 113 -14.55 -30.50 -2.86
N THR A 114 -13.88 -30.35 -4.00
CA THR A 114 -12.50 -30.81 -4.22
C THR A 114 -11.48 -29.71 -4.51
N SER A 115 -11.90 -28.45 -4.65
CA SER A 115 -10.99 -27.33 -4.89
C SER A 115 -11.30 -26.18 -3.94
N ALA A 116 -10.46 -26.04 -2.94
CA ALA A 116 -10.56 -24.96 -1.97
C ALA A 116 -9.61 -23.84 -2.37
N CYS A 117 -10.16 -22.72 -2.84
CA CYS A 117 -9.37 -21.57 -3.25
C CYS A 117 -9.11 -20.67 -2.03
N LYS A 118 -7.85 -20.38 -1.74
CA LYS A 118 -7.51 -19.36 -0.74
C LYS A 118 -7.63 -17.99 -1.37
N VAL A 119 -8.39 -17.09 -0.72
CA VAL A 119 -8.66 -15.75 -1.20
C VAL A 119 -8.25 -14.76 -0.11
N PRO A 120 -7.38 -13.78 -0.41
CA PRO A 120 -7.07 -12.74 0.55
C PRO A 120 -8.27 -11.80 0.73
N VAL A 121 -8.53 -11.43 1.98
CA VAL A 121 -9.56 -10.50 2.40
C VAL A 121 -8.99 -9.56 3.43
N ALA A 122 -9.33 -8.28 3.31
CA ALA A 122 -9.06 -7.27 4.33
C ALA A 122 -10.34 -6.48 4.61
N THR A 123 -10.33 -5.70 5.68
CA THR A 123 -11.40 -4.75 5.98
C THR A 123 -10.77 -3.41 6.31
N VAL A 124 -11.41 -2.33 5.89
CA VAL A 124 -11.02 -0.98 6.29
C VAL A 124 -12.27 -0.31 6.86
N VAL A 125 -12.15 0.26 8.05
CA VAL A 125 -13.20 1.10 8.63
C VAL A 125 -12.99 2.51 8.10
N VAL A 126 -14.05 3.09 7.53
CA VAL A 126 -14.01 4.41 6.91
C VAL A 126 -15.17 5.26 7.42
N ILE A 127 -14.97 6.58 7.38
CA ILE A 127 -15.97 7.59 7.73
C ILE A 127 -16.07 8.64 6.63
N ASP A 128 -17.22 9.26 6.45
CA ASP A 128 -17.38 10.39 5.52
C ASP A 128 -18.01 11.60 6.25
N GLN A 129 -18.32 12.66 5.51
CA GLN A 129 -18.94 13.86 6.04
C GLN A 129 -20.37 13.65 6.59
N SER A 130 -20.94 12.45 6.46
CA SER A 130 -22.21 12.10 7.09
C SER A 130 -22.05 11.53 8.50
N GLU A 131 -20.82 11.47 9.03
CA GLU A 131 -20.46 10.93 10.34
C GLU A 131 -20.85 9.45 10.51
N VAL A 132 -21.10 8.76 9.39
CA VAL A 132 -21.40 7.33 9.38
C VAL A 132 -20.11 6.57 9.20
N GLU A 133 -19.76 5.76 10.18
CA GLU A 133 -18.73 4.75 10.04
C GLU A 133 -19.23 3.55 9.25
N ARG A 134 -18.39 3.02 8.38
CA ARG A 134 -18.71 1.86 7.55
C ARG A 134 -17.49 0.98 7.39
N LYS A 135 -17.68 -0.34 7.53
CA LYS A 135 -16.67 -1.31 7.08
C LYS A 135 -16.73 -1.49 5.57
N VAL A 136 -15.57 -1.46 4.93
CA VAL A 136 -15.37 -1.84 3.54
C VAL A 136 -14.58 -3.14 3.50
N VAL A 137 -15.21 -4.22 3.03
CA VAL A 137 -14.58 -5.52 2.85
C VAL A 137 -13.90 -5.55 1.48
N LEU A 138 -12.59 -5.74 1.49
CA LEU A 138 -11.73 -5.76 0.32
C LEU A 138 -11.35 -7.20 -0.01
N TRP A 139 -11.60 -7.64 -1.25
CA TRP A 139 -11.40 -9.02 -1.69
C TRP A 139 -10.30 -9.13 -2.73
N ARG A 140 -9.61 -10.29 -2.75
CA ARG A 140 -8.61 -10.62 -3.77
C ARG A 140 -7.53 -9.52 -3.84
N GLY A 141 -7.21 -9.01 -5.03
CA GLY A 141 -6.24 -7.93 -5.21
C GLY A 141 -6.56 -6.67 -4.39
N ALA A 142 -7.84 -6.35 -4.19
CA ALA A 142 -8.24 -5.18 -3.42
C ALA A 142 -7.85 -5.30 -1.93
N ALA A 143 -7.74 -6.52 -1.39
CA ALA A 143 -7.32 -6.72 0.01
C ALA A 143 -5.97 -6.07 0.30
N PHE A 144 -5.06 -6.04 -0.69
CA PHE A 144 -3.73 -5.47 -0.56
C PHE A 144 -3.72 -3.94 -0.49
N TRP A 145 -4.81 -3.25 -0.84
CA TRP A 145 -4.91 -1.81 -0.62
C TRP A 145 -4.90 -1.44 0.87
N SER A 146 -5.26 -2.37 1.77
CA SER A 146 -5.11 -2.16 3.22
C SER A 146 -3.67 -1.92 3.66
N LEU A 147 -2.67 -2.30 2.85
CA LEU A 147 -1.25 -2.08 3.13
C LEU A 147 -0.76 -0.70 2.68
N THR A 148 -1.57 0.02 1.89
CA THR A 148 -1.19 1.29 1.25
C THR A 148 -2.01 2.48 1.76
N VAL A 149 -2.86 2.26 2.77
CA VAL A 149 -3.68 3.29 3.39
C VAL A 149 -3.46 3.29 4.90
N PHE A 150 -3.43 4.48 5.49
CA PHE A 150 -3.21 4.67 6.92
C PHE A 150 -4.41 5.40 7.56
N PRO A 151 -4.59 5.29 8.88
CA PRO A 151 -5.53 6.13 9.62
C PRO A 151 -5.31 7.62 9.29
N GLY A 152 -6.38 8.30 8.88
CA GLY A 152 -6.37 9.71 8.47
C GLY A 152 -6.37 9.92 6.96
N ASP A 153 -5.96 8.94 6.15
CA ASP A 153 -5.91 9.09 4.69
C ASP A 153 -7.31 9.34 4.11
N VAL A 154 -7.41 10.31 3.19
CA VAL A 154 -8.62 10.51 2.38
C VAL A 154 -8.53 9.66 1.12
N VAL A 155 -9.49 8.76 0.93
CA VAL A 155 -9.51 7.83 -0.20
C VAL A 155 -10.81 7.92 -1.00
N LEU A 156 -10.68 7.83 -2.32
CA LEU A 156 -11.80 7.60 -3.23
C LEU A 156 -11.88 6.10 -3.55
N LEU A 157 -12.98 5.47 -3.15
CA LEU A 157 -13.31 4.08 -3.48
C LEU A 157 -14.40 4.07 -4.54
N THR A 158 -14.17 3.35 -5.63
CA THR A 158 -15.14 3.24 -6.73
C THR A 158 -15.77 1.86 -6.83
N ASP A 159 -16.96 1.82 -7.41
CA ASP A 159 -17.72 0.62 -7.73
C ASP A 159 -17.81 -0.39 -6.57
N VAL A 160 -17.95 0.11 -5.33
CA VAL A 160 -18.23 -0.71 -4.15
C VAL A 160 -19.72 -0.98 -4.07
N ILE A 161 -20.11 -2.14 -3.53
CA ILE A 161 -21.51 -2.54 -3.41
C ILE A 161 -21.90 -2.69 -1.95
N MET A 162 -23.18 -2.48 -1.63
CA MET A 162 -23.70 -2.80 -0.31
C MET A 162 -23.71 -4.31 -0.10
N TYR A 163 -23.20 -4.74 1.06
CA TYR A 163 -23.29 -6.11 1.55
C TYR A 163 -23.83 -6.10 2.98
N GLU A 164 -24.81 -6.95 3.25
CA GLU A 164 -25.40 -7.12 4.57
C GLU A 164 -24.80 -8.37 5.22
N ASN A 165 -24.16 -8.20 6.37
CA ASN A 165 -23.70 -9.34 7.15
C ASN A 165 -24.84 -9.90 7.99
N LEU A 166 -25.43 -10.99 7.49
CA LEU A 166 -26.57 -11.68 8.10
C LEU A 166 -26.30 -12.15 9.54
N TRP A 167 -25.04 -12.35 9.93
CA TRP A 167 -24.70 -12.78 11.29
C TRP A 167 -24.79 -11.65 12.31
N CYS A 168 -24.49 -10.43 11.89
CA CYS A 168 -24.36 -9.27 12.78
C CYS A 168 -25.45 -8.22 12.55
N GLY A 169 -26.24 -8.35 11.47
CA GLY A 169 -27.16 -7.31 10.99
C GLY A 169 -26.46 -6.04 10.50
N GLU A 170 -25.13 -6.07 10.32
CA GLU A 170 -24.33 -4.90 9.97
C GLU A 170 -24.32 -4.69 8.45
N ILE A 171 -24.65 -3.48 8.01
CA ILE A 171 -24.54 -3.09 6.60
C ILE A 171 -23.12 -2.61 6.32
N MET A 172 -22.43 -3.29 5.43
CA MET A 172 -21.06 -3.02 5.00
C MET A 172 -21.02 -2.66 3.51
N LEU A 173 -19.85 -2.22 3.06
CA LEU A 173 -19.51 -2.12 1.64
C LEU A 173 -18.54 -3.23 1.26
N GLN A 174 -18.57 -3.64 0.01
CA GLN A 174 -17.70 -4.67 -0.53
C GLN A 174 -17.06 -4.20 -1.84
N SER A 175 -15.75 -4.43 -1.99
CA SER A 175 -15.06 -4.23 -3.27
C SER A 175 -15.59 -5.19 -4.34
N THR A 176 -15.65 -4.72 -5.57
CA THR A 176 -15.93 -5.55 -6.75
C THR A 176 -14.67 -5.69 -7.61
N PHE A 177 -14.74 -6.49 -8.69
CA PHE A 177 -13.63 -6.64 -9.63
C PHE A 177 -13.31 -5.35 -10.41
N THR A 178 -14.25 -4.39 -10.47
CA THR A 178 -14.06 -3.08 -11.10
C THR A 178 -13.69 -1.99 -10.10
N SER A 179 -13.64 -2.31 -8.81
CA SER A 179 -13.30 -1.32 -7.80
C SER A 179 -11.89 -0.78 -8.02
N GLN A 180 -11.73 0.50 -7.71
CA GLN A 180 -10.43 1.17 -7.66
C GLN A 180 -10.34 1.93 -6.34
N LEU A 181 -9.13 2.07 -5.83
CA LEU A 181 -8.79 2.93 -4.72
C LEU A 181 -7.82 3.99 -5.21
N LEU A 182 -8.15 5.26 -4.95
CA LEU A 182 -7.25 6.40 -5.12
C LEU A 182 -7.03 7.04 -3.75
N ASN A 183 -5.79 6.98 -3.26
CA ASN A 183 -5.36 7.66 -2.04
C ASN A 183 -5.05 9.13 -2.38
N LEU A 184 -5.65 10.07 -1.65
CA LEU A 184 -5.53 11.51 -1.84
C LEU A 184 -4.69 12.20 -0.75
N GLY A 185 -4.18 11.43 0.23
CA GLY A 185 -3.36 11.93 1.34
C GLY A 185 -4.11 12.09 2.65
#